data_AF-A0A0F4YLA8-F1
#
_entry.id   AF-A0A0F4YLA8-F1
#
_cell.length_a   1.000
_cell.length_b   1.000
_cell.length_c   1.000
_cell.angle_alpha   90.00
_cell.angle_beta   90.00
_cell.angle_gamma   90.00
#
_symmetry.space_group_name_H-M   'P 1'
#
loop_
_entity.id
_entity.type
_entity.pdbx_description
1 polymer ?
#
loop_
_entity_poly.entity_id
_entity_poly.type
_entity_poly.pdbx_seq_one_letter_code
_entity_poly.pdbx_strand_id
1 'polypeptide(L)'
;MGAECPLQPDLFISNFESKSDKVRLAAAIALGNAAASNLKTYMPVILEGLDKSSSSNYLLLHSVKEILQHPEIVRKDIAPFAIKLWQILLSASDDEDNRVVGAECIGRLALIDPASYVPHLQEYLSNENPTVRGTVISAFRYTLSDSSSAYNDVLRPLIIPMLVSMLSDRDLGNHRLALTTLNSAIHNKMDIIQPHLSELLPAVIGDTHVKPELIREVQMGPFKHKVDDGLELRKSAYETLYASLDSAFTRINVTEFFDRILAGIEDEQDIRTLCNLMTAKLITLAPEETQRQLDALSEKYRVVLSFKPKENAVKQEIEKAQEASLGILKISRELEKAFPGAESSGEHLKWKSYMDWIRKTFGPQLRNIDVES
;
A
#
# COMPACT_ATOMS: atom_id res chain seq x y z
N MET A 1 16.19 -12.90 27.32
CA MET A 1 16.47 -13.68 28.55
C MET A 1 17.82 -14.37 28.36
N GLY A 2 18.47 -14.92 29.39
CA GLY A 2 19.75 -15.65 29.21
C GLY A 2 19.52 -17.11 28.79
N ALA A 3 20.58 -17.81 28.34
CA ALA A 3 20.52 -19.23 27.98
C ALA A 3 20.16 -20.15 29.18
N GLU A 4 20.33 -19.68 30.41
CA GLU A 4 20.03 -20.38 31.67
C GLU A 4 18.61 -20.09 32.21
N CYS A 5 17.71 -19.54 31.38
CA CYS A 5 16.35 -19.27 31.80
C CYS A 5 15.62 -20.59 32.18
N PRO A 6 15.01 -20.71 33.37
CA PRO A 6 14.35 -21.94 33.81
C PRO A 6 12.99 -22.17 33.13
N LEU A 7 12.46 -21.14 32.46
CA LEU A 7 11.17 -21.24 31.79
C LEU A 7 11.27 -22.26 30.65
N GLN A 8 10.23 -23.07 30.47
CA GLN A 8 10.16 -24.08 29.42
C GLN A 8 9.08 -23.69 28.39
N PRO A 9 9.18 -24.16 27.13
CA PRO A 9 8.18 -23.90 26.10
C PRO A 9 6.73 -24.20 26.56
N ASP A 10 6.54 -25.32 27.27
CA ASP A 10 5.23 -25.80 27.70
C ASP A 10 4.46 -24.81 28.58
N LEU A 11 5.18 -24.01 29.39
CA LEU A 11 4.58 -22.98 30.25
C LEU A 11 3.82 -21.93 29.42
N PHE A 12 4.37 -21.57 28.26
CA PHE A 12 3.73 -20.59 27.38
C PHE A 12 2.62 -21.25 26.56
N ILE A 13 2.88 -22.44 26.02
CA ILE A 13 1.92 -23.17 25.17
C ILE A 13 0.65 -23.53 25.94
N SER A 14 0.73 -23.87 27.23
CA SER A 14 -0.47 -24.14 28.04
C SER A 14 -1.43 -22.95 28.14
N ASN A 15 -0.95 -21.73 27.89
CA ASN A 15 -1.76 -20.52 27.90
C ASN A 15 -2.43 -20.21 26.55
N PHE A 16 -2.17 -20.99 25.49
CA PHE A 16 -2.81 -20.81 24.19
C PHE A 16 -4.31 -21.17 24.19
N GLU A 17 -4.74 -21.98 25.16
CA GLU A 17 -6.14 -22.35 25.39
C GLU A 17 -6.86 -21.42 26.37
N SER A 18 -6.22 -20.31 26.79
CA SER A 18 -6.84 -19.34 27.67
C SER A 18 -8.10 -18.73 27.04
N LYS A 19 -9.12 -18.45 27.87
CA LYS A 19 -10.36 -17.79 27.41
C LYS A 19 -10.14 -16.34 26.96
N SER A 20 -9.01 -15.73 27.29
CA SER A 20 -8.68 -14.35 26.94
C SER A 20 -7.71 -14.31 25.76
N ASP A 21 -8.13 -13.75 24.64
CA ASP A 21 -7.26 -13.58 23.47
C ASP A 21 -6.01 -12.75 23.75
N LYS A 22 -6.10 -11.78 24.67
CA LYS A 22 -4.94 -11.01 25.12
C LYS A 22 -3.89 -11.90 25.80
N VAL A 23 -4.33 -12.87 26.60
CA VAL A 23 -3.43 -13.82 27.28
C VAL A 23 -2.80 -14.78 26.27
N ARG A 24 -3.61 -15.28 25.32
CA ARG A 24 -3.13 -16.17 24.25
C ARG A 24 -2.02 -15.51 23.42
N LEU A 25 -2.24 -14.26 22.98
CA LEU A 25 -1.25 -13.52 22.20
C LEU A 25 -0.03 -13.12 23.03
N ALA A 26 -0.21 -12.70 24.29
CA ALA A 26 0.92 -12.42 25.18
C ALA A 26 1.80 -13.65 25.43
N ALA A 27 1.18 -14.83 25.58
CA ALA A 27 1.90 -16.09 25.71
C ALA A 27 2.71 -16.42 24.45
N ALA A 28 2.14 -16.21 23.26
CA ALA A 28 2.83 -16.40 21.99
C ALA A 28 4.05 -15.48 21.84
N ILE A 29 3.88 -14.20 22.15
CA ILE A 29 4.96 -13.21 22.10
C ILE A 29 6.06 -13.55 23.13
N ALA A 30 5.67 -13.93 24.34
CA ALA A 30 6.61 -14.32 25.39
C ALA A 30 7.39 -15.59 25.02
N LEU A 31 6.72 -16.58 24.40
CA LEU A 31 7.36 -17.79 23.87
C LEU A 31 8.42 -17.44 22.83
N GLY A 32 8.11 -16.57 21.87
CA GLY A 32 9.05 -16.14 20.83
C GLY A 32 10.27 -15.39 21.38
N ASN A 33 10.03 -14.46 22.30
CA ASN A 33 11.10 -13.71 22.97
C ASN A 33 11.99 -14.61 23.85
N ALA A 34 11.42 -15.62 24.50
CA ALA A 34 12.19 -16.64 25.22
C ALA A 34 13.02 -17.49 24.24
N ALA A 35 12.39 -17.93 23.15
CA ALA A 35 13.02 -18.76 22.12
C ALA A 35 14.20 -18.06 21.43
N ALA A 36 14.11 -16.75 21.19
CA ALA A 36 15.21 -15.96 20.62
C ALA A 36 16.51 -16.02 21.45
N SER A 37 16.41 -16.35 22.74
CA SER A 37 17.55 -16.50 23.65
C SER A 37 18.06 -17.95 23.78
N ASN A 38 17.29 -18.94 23.32
CA ASN A 38 17.64 -20.36 23.37
C ASN A 38 16.90 -21.16 22.27
N LEU A 39 17.29 -20.96 21.01
CA LEU A 39 16.63 -21.61 19.87
C LEU A 39 16.76 -23.13 19.86
N LYS A 40 17.86 -23.67 20.40
CA LYS A 40 18.10 -25.12 20.43
C LYS A 40 17.02 -25.87 21.22
N THR A 41 16.57 -25.31 22.33
CA THR A 41 15.52 -25.91 23.16
C THR A 41 14.12 -25.60 22.64
N TYR A 42 13.87 -24.36 22.21
CA TYR A 42 12.52 -23.90 21.90
C TYR A 42 12.08 -24.19 20.47
N MET A 43 12.98 -24.06 19.49
CA MET A 43 12.63 -24.16 18.08
C MET A 43 12.05 -25.53 17.68
N PRO A 44 12.58 -26.68 18.15
CA PRO A 44 11.98 -27.98 17.85
C PRO A 44 10.52 -28.10 18.28
N VAL A 45 10.17 -27.57 19.45
CA VAL A 45 8.79 -27.58 19.97
C VAL A 45 7.87 -26.70 19.14
N ILE A 46 8.34 -25.50 18.76
CA ILE A 46 7.59 -24.58 17.89
C ILE A 46 7.36 -25.21 16.51
N LEU A 47 8.39 -25.80 15.91
CA LEU A 47 8.29 -26.47 14.61
C LEU A 47 7.33 -27.66 14.66
N GLU A 48 7.41 -28.49 15.70
CA GLU A 48 6.49 -29.62 15.88
C GLU A 48 5.04 -29.15 16.05
N GLY A 49 4.82 -28.05 16.78
CA GLY A 49 3.49 -27.46 16.95
C GLY A 49 2.90 -26.94 15.62
N LEU A 50 3.72 -26.33 14.77
CA LEU A 50 3.30 -25.84 13.45
C LEU A 50 3.02 -26.99 12.46
N ASP A 51 3.82 -28.07 12.52
CA ASP A 51 3.70 -29.26 11.67
C ASP A 51 2.40 -30.05 11.94
N LYS A 52 1.84 -29.93 13.15
CA LYS A 52 0.57 -30.55 13.54
C LYS A 52 -0.66 -29.86 12.95
N SER A 53 -0.51 -28.78 12.17
CA SER A 53 -1.59 -28.02 11.52
C SER A 53 -2.78 -27.74 12.43
N SER A 54 -2.50 -27.18 13.62
CA SER A 54 -3.49 -26.97 14.67
C SER A 54 -4.08 -25.56 14.64
N SER A 55 -5.18 -25.34 15.38
CA SER A 55 -5.74 -24.00 15.64
C SER A 55 -4.78 -23.03 16.36
N SER A 56 -3.64 -23.54 16.85
CA SER A 56 -2.58 -22.73 17.47
C SER A 56 -1.55 -22.21 16.47
N ASN A 57 -1.64 -22.55 15.18
CA ASN A 57 -0.69 -22.10 14.16
C ASN A 57 -0.54 -20.58 14.13
N TYR A 58 -1.66 -19.85 14.21
CA TYR A 58 -1.65 -18.39 14.31
C TYR A 58 -0.75 -17.88 15.45
N LEU A 59 -0.88 -18.47 16.65
CA LEU A 59 -0.11 -18.10 17.83
C LEU A 59 1.37 -18.49 17.69
N LEU A 60 1.66 -19.69 17.18
CA LEU A 60 3.03 -20.14 16.96
C LEU A 60 3.74 -19.30 15.88
N LEU A 61 3.03 -18.83 14.85
CA LEU A 61 3.56 -17.91 13.86
C LEU A 61 3.91 -16.56 14.48
N HIS A 62 3.11 -16.06 15.44
CA HIS A 62 3.52 -14.88 16.23
C HIS A 62 4.77 -15.15 17.06
N SER A 63 4.95 -16.34 17.64
CA SER A 63 6.21 -16.70 18.30
C SER A 63 7.40 -16.70 17.34
N VAL A 64 7.24 -17.26 16.13
CA VAL A 64 8.28 -17.23 15.09
C VAL A 64 8.59 -15.81 14.65
N LYS A 65 7.56 -14.98 14.48
CA LYS A 65 7.71 -13.56 14.12
C LYS A 65 8.62 -12.83 15.12
N GLU A 66 8.42 -13.04 16.42
CA GLU A 66 9.25 -12.42 17.46
C GLU A 66 10.68 -12.96 17.46
N ILE A 67 10.88 -14.25 17.22
CA ILE A 67 12.22 -14.84 17.03
C ILE A 67 12.96 -14.12 15.90
N LEU A 68 12.26 -13.84 14.80
CA LEU A 68 12.83 -13.25 13.59
C LEU A 68 12.92 -11.73 13.63
N GLN A 69 12.49 -11.07 14.71
CA GLN A 69 12.46 -9.60 14.79
C GLN A 69 13.86 -8.96 14.65
N HIS A 70 14.91 -9.67 15.10
CA HIS A 70 16.30 -9.24 15.01
C HIS A 70 17.18 -10.30 14.33
N PRO A 71 17.10 -10.44 12.98
CA PRO A 71 17.77 -11.50 12.24
C PRO A 71 19.27 -11.61 12.54
N GLU A 72 19.97 -10.49 12.68
CA GLU A 72 21.42 -10.44 12.96
C GLU A 72 21.84 -11.15 14.24
N ILE A 73 20.96 -11.15 15.26
CA ILE A 73 21.24 -11.78 16.55
C ILE A 73 21.06 -13.29 16.45
N VAL A 74 19.97 -13.72 15.80
CA VAL A 74 19.55 -15.13 15.76
C VAL A 74 20.11 -15.91 14.57
N ARG A 75 20.73 -15.24 13.59
CA ARG A 75 21.18 -15.79 12.30
C ARG A 75 21.92 -17.11 12.40
N LYS A 76 22.87 -17.23 13.35
CA LYS A 76 23.69 -18.45 13.50
C LYS A 76 22.90 -19.62 14.08
N ASP A 77 22.01 -19.33 15.02
CA ASP A 77 21.27 -20.35 15.76
C ASP A 77 20.01 -20.81 15.02
N ILE A 78 19.46 -19.99 14.13
CA ILE A 78 18.31 -20.31 13.29
C ILE A 78 18.69 -21.06 12.00
N ALA A 79 19.92 -20.90 11.51
CA ALA A 79 20.40 -21.52 10.26
C ALA A 79 20.14 -23.05 10.18
N PRO A 80 20.32 -23.86 11.24
CA PRO A 80 20.01 -25.30 11.20
C PRO A 80 18.53 -25.61 10.96
N PHE A 81 17.64 -24.68 11.30
CA PHE A 81 16.19 -24.85 11.20
C PHE A 81 15.60 -24.14 9.96
N ALA A 82 16.37 -23.29 9.28
CA ALA A 82 15.86 -22.34 8.30
C ALA A 82 15.15 -23.00 7.11
N ILE A 83 15.67 -24.12 6.58
CA ILE A 83 15.03 -24.87 5.47
C ILE A 83 13.67 -25.44 5.91
N LYS A 84 13.63 -26.13 7.06
CA LYS A 84 12.39 -26.71 7.58
C LYS A 84 11.37 -25.62 7.93
N LEU A 85 11.84 -24.52 8.54
CA LEU A 85 11.01 -23.37 8.88
C LEU A 85 10.41 -22.73 7.62
N TRP A 86 11.20 -22.53 6.57
CA TRP A 86 10.73 -21.99 5.29
C TRP A 86 9.56 -22.80 4.72
N GLN A 87 9.70 -24.13 4.65
CA GLN A 87 8.67 -25.04 4.14
C GLN A 87 7.38 -24.98 4.98
N ILE A 88 7.52 -25.02 6.30
CA ILE A 88 6.39 -24.94 7.22
C ILE A 88 5.70 -23.58 7.12
N LEU A 89 6.45 -22.49 6.99
CA LEU A 89 5.87 -21.14 6.85
C LEU A 89 5.05 -21.02 5.58
N LEU A 90 5.53 -21.54 4.44
CA LEU A 90 4.77 -21.55 3.20
C LEU A 90 3.45 -22.32 3.36
N SER A 91 3.50 -23.53 3.93
CA SER A 91 2.30 -24.34 4.14
C SER A 91 1.33 -23.74 5.16
N ALA A 92 1.84 -23.19 6.27
CA ALA A 92 1.01 -22.58 7.31
C ALA A 92 0.35 -21.28 6.83
N SER A 93 0.96 -20.58 5.87
CA SER A 93 0.43 -19.34 5.27
C SER A 93 -0.63 -19.57 4.19
N ASP A 94 -0.89 -20.82 3.80
CA ASP A 94 -2.00 -21.15 2.90
C ASP A 94 -3.36 -20.86 3.57
N ASP A 95 -3.42 -21.00 4.90
CA ASP A 95 -4.56 -20.60 5.71
C ASP A 95 -4.70 -19.06 5.72
N GLU A 96 -5.92 -18.58 5.44
CA GLU A 96 -6.24 -17.15 5.35
C GLU A 96 -5.95 -16.40 6.66
N ASP A 97 -6.25 -17.02 7.81
CA ASP A 97 -6.05 -16.41 9.13
C ASP A 97 -4.55 -16.23 9.47
N ASN A 98 -3.69 -17.04 8.84
CA ASN A 98 -2.25 -17.07 9.08
C ASN A 98 -1.46 -16.27 8.04
N ARG A 99 -2.05 -15.97 6.89
CA ARG A 99 -1.35 -15.46 5.71
C ARG A 99 -0.51 -14.21 5.98
N VAL A 100 -1.05 -13.25 6.73
CA VAL A 100 -0.36 -11.97 7.02
C VAL A 100 0.87 -12.19 7.91
N VAL A 101 0.71 -12.90 9.03
CA VAL A 101 1.83 -13.17 9.96
C VAL A 101 2.84 -14.13 9.34
N GLY A 102 2.38 -15.09 8.53
CA GLY A 102 3.21 -16.01 7.78
C GLY A 102 4.08 -15.30 6.74
N ALA A 103 3.50 -14.41 5.93
CA ALA A 103 4.25 -13.58 4.99
C ALA A 103 5.32 -12.72 5.70
N GLU A 104 5.00 -12.13 6.84
CA GLU A 104 5.94 -11.39 7.67
C GLU A 104 7.11 -12.27 8.14
N CYS A 105 6.83 -13.49 8.61
CA CYS A 105 7.85 -14.45 8.99
C CYS A 105 8.73 -14.86 7.80
N ILE A 106 8.14 -15.15 6.63
CA ILE A 106 8.88 -15.53 5.41
C ILE A 106 9.81 -14.39 4.99
N GLY A 107 9.31 -13.15 4.97
CA GLY A 107 10.11 -11.99 4.60
C GLY A 107 11.29 -11.77 5.55
N ARG A 108 11.08 -11.88 6.87
CA ARG A 108 12.18 -11.78 7.84
C ARG A 108 13.14 -12.95 7.79
N LEU A 109 12.64 -14.16 7.53
CA LEU A 109 13.48 -15.34 7.34
C LEU A 109 14.39 -15.16 6.11
N ALA A 110 13.87 -14.55 5.03
CA ALA A 110 14.68 -14.26 3.85
C ALA A 110 15.86 -13.34 4.16
N LEU A 111 15.76 -12.45 5.17
CA LEU A 111 16.85 -11.56 5.58
C LEU A 111 17.97 -12.28 6.36
N ILE A 112 17.76 -13.51 6.85
CA ILE A 112 18.81 -14.31 7.52
C ILE A 112 19.88 -14.76 6.53
N ASP A 113 19.48 -15.11 5.30
CA ASP A 113 20.42 -15.43 4.22
C ASP A 113 19.86 -14.93 2.87
N PRO A 114 19.99 -13.63 2.59
CA PRO A 114 19.35 -13.01 1.43
C PRO A 114 19.76 -13.64 0.10
N ALA A 115 21.03 -14.02 -0.02
CA ALA A 115 21.57 -14.61 -1.25
C ALA A 115 20.91 -15.96 -1.58
N SER A 116 20.48 -16.71 -0.56
CA SER A 116 19.76 -17.96 -0.74
C SER A 116 18.27 -17.71 -0.90
N TYR A 117 17.63 -16.96 -0.01
CA TYR A 117 16.17 -16.95 0.10
C TYR A 117 15.45 -15.92 -0.78
N VAL A 118 16.07 -14.79 -1.13
CA VAL A 118 15.42 -13.80 -2.02
C VAL A 118 15.19 -14.37 -3.43
N PRO A 119 16.15 -15.09 -4.05
CA PRO A 119 15.88 -15.80 -5.30
C PRO A 119 14.73 -16.80 -5.22
N HIS A 120 14.56 -17.50 -4.09
CA HIS A 120 13.43 -18.40 -3.90
C HIS A 120 12.10 -17.63 -3.92
N LEU A 121 12.02 -16.44 -3.29
CA LEU A 121 10.82 -15.59 -3.39
C LEU A 121 10.49 -15.30 -4.86
N GLN A 122 11.49 -15.00 -5.69
CA GLN A 122 11.27 -14.77 -7.12
C GLN A 122 10.69 -16.00 -7.83
N GLU A 123 11.19 -17.21 -7.54
CA GLU A 123 10.68 -18.45 -8.14
C GLU A 123 9.19 -18.67 -7.80
N TYR A 124 8.79 -18.44 -6.55
CA TYR A 124 7.40 -18.60 -6.13
C TYR A 124 6.43 -17.57 -6.72
N LEU A 125 6.90 -16.48 -7.32
CA LEU A 125 6.04 -15.55 -8.07
C LEU A 125 5.42 -16.19 -9.33
N SER A 126 5.99 -17.29 -9.82
CA SER A 126 5.44 -18.06 -10.94
C SER A 126 4.63 -19.28 -10.51
N ASN A 127 4.32 -19.42 -9.21
CA ASN A 127 3.55 -20.56 -8.70
C ASN A 127 2.11 -20.57 -9.25
N GLU A 128 1.58 -21.75 -9.55
CA GLU A 128 0.21 -21.90 -10.06
C GLU A 128 -0.84 -21.42 -9.05
N ASN A 129 -0.58 -21.59 -7.75
CA ASN A 129 -1.49 -21.19 -6.67
C ASN A 129 -1.43 -19.67 -6.42
N PRO A 130 -2.51 -18.91 -6.67
CA PRO A 130 -2.55 -17.47 -6.42
C PRO A 130 -2.31 -17.11 -4.95
N THR A 131 -2.75 -17.95 -4.01
CA THR A 131 -2.54 -17.73 -2.57
C THR A 131 -1.05 -17.70 -2.22
N VAL A 132 -0.27 -18.66 -2.76
CA VAL A 132 1.17 -18.73 -2.54
C VAL A 132 1.85 -17.49 -3.14
N ARG A 133 1.48 -17.09 -4.36
CA ARG A 133 1.99 -15.87 -4.98
C ARG A 133 1.71 -14.64 -4.11
N GLY A 134 0.48 -14.46 -3.63
CA GLY A 134 0.10 -13.34 -2.76
C GLY A 134 0.88 -13.29 -1.44
N THR A 135 1.10 -14.45 -0.81
CA THR A 135 1.95 -14.58 0.38
C THR A 135 3.37 -14.12 0.09
N VAL A 136 3.94 -14.52 -1.04
CA VAL A 136 5.31 -14.19 -1.43
C VAL A 136 5.47 -12.72 -1.83
N ILE A 137 4.49 -12.13 -2.52
CA ILE A 137 4.44 -10.68 -2.78
C ILE A 137 4.46 -9.92 -1.44
N SER A 138 3.61 -10.31 -0.50
CA SER A 138 3.56 -9.70 0.83
C SER A 138 4.86 -9.91 1.62
N ALA A 139 5.46 -11.09 1.54
CA ALA A 139 6.71 -11.42 2.21
C ALA A 139 7.87 -10.57 1.67
N PHE A 140 7.95 -10.40 0.36
CA PHE A 140 8.95 -9.56 -0.27
C PHE A 140 8.87 -8.12 0.23
N ARG A 141 7.67 -7.57 0.46
CA ARG A 141 7.50 -6.23 1.03
C ARG A 141 8.21 -6.06 2.39
N TYR A 142 8.20 -7.09 3.25
CA TYR A 142 8.91 -7.04 4.54
C TYR A 142 10.44 -7.08 4.43
N THR A 143 10.97 -7.47 3.27
CA THR A 143 12.41 -7.39 3.00
C THR A 143 12.85 -5.97 2.63
N LEU A 144 11.94 -5.12 2.17
CA LEU A 144 12.26 -3.78 1.66
C LEU A 144 12.64 -2.79 2.77
N SER A 145 12.32 -3.08 4.04
CA SER A 145 12.71 -2.21 5.16
C SER A 145 14.18 -2.34 5.56
N ASP A 146 14.89 -3.39 5.14
CA ASP A 146 16.31 -3.57 5.48
C ASP A 146 17.16 -2.55 4.71
N SER A 147 17.91 -1.67 5.38
CA SER A 147 18.69 -0.63 4.72
C SER A 147 20.17 -1.01 4.52
N SER A 148 20.57 -2.25 4.81
CA SER A 148 21.97 -2.66 4.76
C SER A 148 22.51 -2.69 3.32
N SER A 149 23.76 -2.26 3.14
CA SER A 149 24.42 -2.29 1.82
C SER A 149 24.54 -3.72 1.27
N ALA A 150 24.86 -4.68 2.14
CA ALA A 150 25.02 -6.08 1.75
C ALA A 150 23.71 -6.66 1.19
N TYR A 151 22.57 -6.35 1.82
CA TYR A 151 21.28 -6.74 1.28
C TYR A 151 20.96 -6.04 -0.05
N ASN A 152 21.22 -4.73 -0.13
CA ASN A 152 21.00 -3.97 -1.35
C ASN A 152 21.78 -4.54 -2.55
N ASP A 153 23.00 -5.02 -2.35
CA ASP A 153 23.81 -5.60 -3.42
C ASP A 153 23.23 -6.91 -3.96
N VAL A 154 22.61 -7.74 -3.09
CA VAL A 154 21.85 -8.93 -3.49
C VAL A 154 20.55 -8.54 -4.20
N LEU A 155 19.88 -7.49 -3.73
CA LEU A 155 18.56 -7.09 -4.20
C LEU A 155 18.59 -6.41 -5.58
N ARG A 156 19.63 -5.62 -5.88
CA ARG A 156 19.77 -4.85 -7.14
C ARG A 156 19.43 -5.65 -8.42
N PRO A 157 20.00 -6.85 -8.68
CA PRO A 157 19.68 -7.60 -9.90
C PRO A 157 18.29 -8.24 -9.88
N LEU A 158 17.63 -8.37 -8.72
CA LEU A 158 16.40 -9.15 -8.56
C LEU A 158 15.14 -8.28 -8.47
N ILE A 159 15.24 -7.08 -7.88
CA ILE A 159 14.08 -6.26 -7.53
C ILE A 159 13.21 -5.88 -8.72
N ILE A 160 13.80 -5.46 -9.85
CA ILE A 160 13.03 -5.03 -11.01
C ILE A 160 12.31 -6.21 -11.68
N PRO A 161 12.98 -7.33 -12.00
CA PRO A 161 12.28 -8.53 -12.50
C PRO A 161 11.16 -9.02 -11.57
N MET A 162 11.39 -8.98 -10.25
CA MET A 162 10.37 -9.34 -9.27
C MET A 162 9.17 -8.38 -9.36
N LEU A 163 9.39 -7.05 -9.27
CA LEU A 163 8.31 -6.07 -9.34
C LEU A 163 7.51 -6.16 -10.64
N VAL A 164 8.18 -6.33 -11.79
CA VAL A 164 7.51 -6.52 -13.09
C VAL A 164 6.65 -7.79 -13.09
N SER A 165 7.17 -8.90 -12.54
CA SER A 165 6.41 -10.14 -12.39
C SER A 165 5.19 -9.97 -11.49
N MET A 166 5.32 -9.25 -10.37
CA MET A 166 4.22 -9.01 -9.43
C MET A 166 3.13 -8.12 -10.06
N LEU A 167 3.52 -7.05 -10.76
CA LEU A 167 2.62 -6.14 -11.48
C LEU A 167 1.96 -6.79 -12.71
N SER A 168 2.35 -8.01 -13.06
CA SER A 168 1.74 -8.78 -14.14
C SER A 168 0.83 -9.90 -13.61
N ASP A 169 0.59 -9.99 -12.30
CA ASP A 169 -0.28 -11.03 -11.74
C ASP A 169 -1.73 -10.83 -12.20
N ARG A 170 -2.38 -11.95 -12.51
CA ARG A 170 -3.76 -12.01 -13.02
C ARG A 170 -4.78 -11.97 -11.89
N ASP A 171 -4.40 -12.39 -10.69
CA ASP A 171 -5.26 -12.27 -9.52
C ASP A 171 -5.29 -10.82 -9.04
N LEU A 172 -6.48 -10.24 -8.92
CA LEU A 172 -6.65 -8.82 -8.55
C LEU A 172 -6.12 -8.51 -7.14
N GLY A 173 -6.24 -9.46 -6.20
CA GLY A 173 -5.73 -9.31 -4.84
C GLY A 173 -4.21 -9.25 -4.84
N ASN A 174 -3.56 -10.17 -5.56
CA ASN A 174 -2.11 -10.18 -5.75
C ASN A 174 -1.62 -8.94 -6.49
N HIS A 175 -2.33 -8.49 -7.52
CA HIS A 175 -1.98 -7.29 -8.27
C HIS A 175 -2.04 -6.04 -7.37
N ARG A 176 -3.05 -5.95 -6.51
CA ARG A 176 -3.11 -4.89 -5.48
C ARG A 176 -1.93 -4.98 -4.51
N LEU A 177 -1.59 -6.19 -4.04
CA LEU A 177 -0.42 -6.39 -3.19
C LEU A 177 0.87 -5.95 -3.92
N ALA A 178 0.98 -6.18 -5.22
CA ALA A 178 2.10 -5.74 -6.05
C ALA A 178 2.24 -4.21 -6.05
N LEU A 179 1.14 -3.47 -6.23
CA LEU A 179 1.15 -2.00 -6.17
C LEU A 179 1.59 -1.50 -4.78
N THR A 180 1.06 -2.07 -3.69
CA THR A 180 1.51 -1.69 -2.33
C THR A 180 2.99 -2.01 -2.08
N THR A 181 3.49 -3.06 -2.71
CA THR A 181 4.89 -3.49 -2.62
C THR A 181 5.80 -2.56 -3.43
N LEU A 182 5.38 -2.15 -4.63
CA LEU A 182 6.06 -1.13 -5.41
C LEU A 182 6.10 0.21 -4.66
N ASN A 183 4.99 0.62 -4.05
CA ASN A 183 4.94 1.84 -3.24
C ASN A 183 5.96 1.77 -2.08
N SER A 184 6.04 0.61 -1.41
CA SER A 184 7.05 0.38 -0.36
C SER A 184 8.48 0.41 -0.92
N ALA A 185 8.71 -0.10 -2.13
CA ALA A 185 10.02 -0.07 -2.78
C ALA A 185 10.44 1.35 -3.16
N ILE A 186 9.51 2.18 -3.64
CA ILE A 186 9.76 3.60 -3.93
C ILE A 186 10.22 4.34 -2.67
N HIS A 187 9.56 4.11 -1.53
CA HIS A 187 9.92 4.78 -0.28
C HIS A 187 11.25 4.30 0.34
N ASN A 188 11.53 3.00 0.29
CA ASN A 188 12.65 2.42 1.04
C ASN A 188 13.90 2.14 0.19
N LYS A 189 13.74 2.00 -1.13
CA LYS A 189 14.79 1.55 -2.06
C LYS A 189 14.94 2.50 -3.25
N MET A 190 14.67 3.80 -3.03
CA MET A 190 14.58 4.77 -4.12
C MET A 190 15.82 4.80 -5.01
N ASP A 191 17.02 4.72 -4.45
CA ASP A 191 18.28 4.71 -5.21
C ASP A 191 18.38 3.54 -6.20
N ILE A 192 17.74 2.41 -5.89
CA ILE A 192 17.69 1.22 -6.77
C ILE A 192 16.54 1.34 -7.77
N ILE A 193 15.40 1.89 -7.35
CA ILE A 193 14.19 2.00 -8.17
C ILE A 193 14.25 3.13 -9.19
N GLN A 194 14.87 4.27 -8.84
CA GLN A 194 14.89 5.50 -9.65
C GLN A 194 15.26 5.28 -11.13
N PRO A 195 16.31 4.51 -11.48
CA PRO A 195 16.71 4.33 -12.88
C PRO A 195 15.70 3.54 -13.71
N HIS A 196 14.81 2.78 -13.05
CA HIS A 196 13.90 1.82 -13.67
C HIS A 196 12.43 2.26 -13.61
N LEU A 197 12.13 3.45 -13.09
CA LEU A 197 10.74 3.90 -12.97
C LEU A 197 10.01 4.02 -14.31
N SER A 198 10.71 4.35 -15.39
CA SER A 198 10.12 4.36 -16.72
C SER A 198 9.63 2.99 -17.20
N GLU A 199 10.15 1.89 -16.63
CA GLU A 199 9.72 0.52 -16.91
C GLU A 199 8.52 0.11 -16.04
N LEU A 200 8.44 0.62 -14.81
CA LEU A 200 7.43 0.25 -13.82
C LEU A 200 6.16 1.12 -13.90
N LEU A 201 6.30 2.43 -14.11
CA LEU A 201 5.19 3.38 -14.11
C LEU A 201 4.12 3.13 -15.19
N PRO A 202 4.44 2.65 -16.41
CA PRO A 202 3.41 2.35 -17.40
C PRO A 202 2.36 1.36 -16.91
N ALA A 203 2.76 0.34 -16.13
CA ALA A 203 1.82 -0.60 -15.52
C ALA A 203 0.92 0.10 -14.50
N VAL A 204 1.51 0.89 -13.59
CA VAL A 204 0.77 1.67 -12.58
C VAL A 204 -0.23 2.63 -13.22
N ILE A 205 0.18 3.34 -14.27
CA ILE A 205 -0.70 4.25 -15.02
C ILE A 205 -1.83 3.47 -15.70
N GLY A 206 -1.53 2.28 -16.26
CA GLY A 206 -2.56 1.37 -16.76
C GLY A 206 -3.65 1.08 -15.73
N ASP A 207 -3.26 0.80 -14.48
CA ASP A 207 -4.19 0.48 -13.40
C ASP A 207 -4.96 1.66 -12.83
N THR A 208 -4.61 2.90 -13.18
CA THR A 208 -5.43 4.07 -12.84
C THR A 208 -6.72 4.19 -13.65
N HIS A 209 -6.87 3.42 -14.73
CA HIS A 209 -8.07 3.47 -15.57
C HIS A 209 -9.21 2.68 -14.94
N VAL A 210 -10.43 3.20 -15.09
CA VAL A 210 -11.65 2.45 -14.79
C VAL A 210 -11.76 1.30 -15.79
N LYS A 211 -11.81 0.06 -15.30
CA LYS A 211 -11.92 -1.17 -16.11
C LYS A 211 -13.39 -1.63 -16.12
N PRO A 212 -14.19 -1.38 -17.19
CA PRO A 212 -15.62 -1.69 -17.20
C PRO A 212 -15.94 -3.16 -16.94
N GLU A 213 -15.04 -4.06 -17.33
CA GLU A 213 -15.12 -5.51 -17.09
C GLU A 213 -15.08 -5.90 -15.60
N LEU A 214 -14.63 -5.02 -14.72
CA LEU A 214 -14.62 -5.20 -13.27
C LEU A 214 -15.81 -4.52 -12.57
N ILE A 215 -16.73 -3.93 -13.33
CA ILE A 215 -17.92 -3.24 -12.78
C ILE A 215 -19.14 -4.13 -13.01
N ARG A 216 -19.80 -4.51 -11.92
CA ARG A 216 -21.04 -5.30 -11.94
C ARG A 216 -22.20 -4.58 -11.27
N GLU A 217 -23.40 -4.78 -11.78
CA GLU A 217 -24.63 -4.30 -11.16
C GLU A 217 -25.23 -5.39 -10.27
N VAL A 218 -25.40 -5.10 -8.98
CA VAL A 218 -26.05 -5.97 -8.01
C VAL A 218 -27.45 -5.42 -7.72
N GLN A 219 -28.48 -6.24 -7.94
CA GLN A 219 -29.86 -5.88 -7.64
C GLN A 219 -30.12 -6.03 -6.13
N MET A 220 -30.46 -4.92 -5.48
CA MET A 220 -30.82 -4.83 -4.06
C MET A 220 -32.32 -4.51 -3.95
N GLY A 221 -33.17 -5.50 -4.19
CA GLY A 221 -34.63 -5.31 -4.23
C GLY A 221 -35.06 -4.40 -5.40
N PRO A 222 -35.72 -3.26 -5.17
CA PRO A 222 -36.04 -2.29 -6.24
C PRO A 222 -34.85 -1.42 -6.66
N PHE A 223 -33.72 -1.47 -5.95
CA PHE A 223 -32.54 -0.65 -6.22
C PHE A 223 -31.47 -1.44 -6.98
N LYS A 224 -30.69 -0.73 -7.81
CA LYS A 224 -29.48 -1.25 -8.47
C LYS A 224 -28.26 -0.59 -7.84
N HIS A 225 -27.31 -1.39 -7.38
CA HIS A 225 -26.05 -0.91 -6.85
C HIS A 225 -24.90 -1.34 -7.76
N LYS A 226 -24.08 -0.39 -8.21
CA LYS A 226 -22.87 -0.69 -8.98
C LYS A 226 -21.74 -1.03 -8.02
N VAL A 227 -21.14 -2.19 -8.20
CA VAL A 227 -19.95 -2.64 -7.48
C VAL A 227 -18.78 -2.60 -8.45
N ASP A 228 -17.77 -1.80 -8.14
CA ASP A 228 -16.51 -1.72 -8.87
C ASP A 228 -15.46 -2.56 -8.14
N ASP A 229 -15.27 -3.80 -8.59
CA ASP A 229 -14.30 -4.74 -7.99
C ASP A 229 -12.83 -4.28 -8.27
N GLY A 230 -12.62 -3.34 -9.22
CA GLY A 230 -11.32 -2.75 -9.55
C GLY A 230 -10.98 -1.48 -8.76
N LEU A 231 -11.89 -0.95 -7.94
CA LEU A 231 -11.71 0.31 -7.24
C LEU A 231 -10.49 0.32 -6.29
N GLU A 232 -10.32 -0.74 -5.50
CA GLU A 232 -9.21 -0.82 -4.53
C GLU A 232 -7.85 -0.92 -5.23
N LEU A 233 -7.78 -1.59 -6.39
CA LEU A 233 -6.58 -1.61 -7.23
C LEU A 233 -6.27 -0.19 -7.75
N ARG A 234 -7.29 0.50 -8.27
CA ARG A 234 -7.17 1.85 -8.80
C ARG A 234 -6.69 2.84 -7.73
N LYS A 235 -7.22 2.76 -6.51
CA LYS A 235 -6.73 3.55 -5.36
C LYS A 235 -5.23 3.32 -5.11
N SER A 236 -4.80 2.07 -5.00
CA SER A 236 -3.37 1.75 -4.80
C SER A 236 -2.49 2.21 -5.95
N ALA A 237 -3.00 2.26 -7.18
CA ALA A 237 -2.28 2.84 -8.32
C ALA A 237 -2.06 4.34 -8.15
N TYR A 238 -3.10 5.11 -7.79
CA TYR A 238 -2.98 6.53 -7.51
C TYR A 238 -2.07 6.84 -6.30
N GLU A 239 -2.09 6.02 -5.25
CA GLU A 239 -1.15 6.14 -4.12
C GLU A 239 0.30 5.97 -4.59
N THR A 240 0.55 5.01 -5.49
CA THR A 240 1.87 4.76 -6.05
C THR A 240 2.34 5.90 -6.96
N LEU A 241 1.44 6.49 -7.76
CA LEU A 241 1.75 7.70 -8.53
C LEU A 241 2.11 8.87 -7.62
N TYR A 242 1.34 9.09 -6.55
CA TYR A 242 1.60 10.14 -5.57
C TYR A 242 2.99 9.99 -4.92
N ALA A 243 3.35 8.78 -4.46
CA ALA A 243 4.68 8.51 -3.89
C ALA A 243 5.83 8.71 -4.89
N SER A 244 5.58 8.44 -6.18
CA SER A 244 6.56 8.61 -7.25
C SER A 244 6.87 10.09 -7.52
N LEU A 245 5.90 10.99 -7.37
CA LEU A 245 6.12 12.44 -7.55
C LEU A 245 7.14 13.00 -6.56
N ASP A 246 7.07 12.59 -5.30
CA ASP A 246 8.00 13.05 -4.26
C ASP A 246 9.42 12.56 -4.49
N SER A 247 9.55 11.31 -4.95
CA SER A 247 10.84 10.63 -4.95
C SER A 247 11.56 10.74 -6.30
N ALA A 248 10.82 10.95 -7.40
CA ALA A 248 11.31 10.67 -8.75
C ALA A 248 10.84 11.62 -9.86
N PHE A 249 10.41 12.85 -9.52
CA PHE A 249 9.80 13.78 -10.47
C PHE A 249 10.54 13.92 -11.81
N THR A 250 11.89 13.92 -11.81
CA THR A 250 12.71 14.09 -13.03
C THR A 250 12.59 12.96 -14.06
N ARG A 251 12.00 11.82 -13.69
CA ARG A 251 11.78 10.66 -14.57
C ARG A 251 10.33 10.50 -15.00
N ILE A 252 9.45 11.40 -14.55
CA ILE A 252 8.01 11.32 -14.75
C ILE A 252 7.60 12.11 -16.00
N ASN A 253 6.72 11.53 -16.80
CA ASN A 253 6.00 12.26 -17.82
C ASN A 253 4.88 13.08 -17.17
N VAL A 254 5.15 14.38 -16.95
CA VAL A 254 4.24 15.29 -16.25
C VAL A 254 2.88 15.40 -16.95
N THR A 255 2.85 15.40 -18.29
CA THR A 255 1.61 15.48 -19.06
C THR A 255 0.73 14.25 -18.83
N GLU A 256 1.30 13.05 -18.86
CA GLU A 256 0.55 11.81 -18.60
C GLU A 256 0.02 11.75 -17.15
N PHE A 257 0.78 12.30 -16.20
CA PHE A 257 0.31 12.45 -14.82
C PHE A 257 -0.88 13.41 -14.72
N PHE A 258 -0.85 14.55 -15.42
CA PHE A 258 -2.00 15.45 -15.48
C PHE A 258 -3.22 14.79 -16.12
N ASP A 259 -3.05 14.00 -17.17
CA ASP A 259 -4.16 13.24 -17.77
C ASP A 259 -4.81 12.29 -16.76
N ARG A 260 -4.02 11.64 -15.90
CA ARG A 260 -4.53 10.79 -14.82
C ARG A 260 -5.15 11.60 -13.68
N ILE A 261 -4.55 12.71 -13.27
CA ILE A 261 -5.12 13.63 -12.26
C ILE A 261 -6.51 14.12 -12.70
N LEU A 262 -6.63 14.57 -13.95
CA LEU A 262 -7.89 15.06 -14.52
C LEU A 262 -8.97 13.97 -14.55
N ALA A 263 -8.60 12.72 -14.80
CA ALA A 263 -9.51 11.59 -14.72
C ALA A 263 -9.93 11.27 -13.27
N GLY A 264 -8.97 11.25 -12.33
CA GLY A 264 -9.20 10.89 -10.94
C GLY A 264 -9.98 11.92 -10.11
N ILE A 265 -10.03 13.19 -10.53
CA ILE A 265 -10.84 14.24 -9.85
C ILE A 265 -12.33 13.87 -9.81
N GLU A 266 -12.85 13.25 -10.87
CA GLU A 266 -14.26 12.85 -10.96
C GLU A 266 -14.55 11.46 -10.36
N ASP A 267 -13.52 10.73 -9.93
CA ASP A 267 -13.62 9.37 -9.40
C ASP A 267 -14.03 9.36 -7.91
N GLU A 268 -13.82 8.24 -7.23
CA GLU A 268 -14.08 8.08 -5.80
C GLU A 268 -13.27 9.05 -4.91
N GLN A 269 -13.80 9.34 -3.72
CA GLN A 269 -13.30 10.41 -2.84
C GLN A 269 -11.82 10.26 -2.47
N ASP A 270 -11.34 9.05 -2.23
CA ASP A 270 -9.94 8.77 -1.90
C ASP A 270 -9.02 9.12 -3.09
N ILE A 271 -9.42 8.72 -4.31
CA ILE A 271 -8.69 9.01 -5.55
C ILE A 271 -8.67 10.51 -5.82
N ARG A 272 -9.82 11.18 -5.69
CA ARG A 272 -9.92 12.65 -5.83
C ARG A 272 -9.00 13.37 -4.85
N THR A 273 -8.94 12.90 -3.61
CA THR A 273 -8.07 13.47 -2.58
C THR A 273 -6.60 13.36 -2.98
N LEU A 274 -6.17 12.17 -3.44
CA LEU A 274 -4.83 11.97 -3.97
C LEU A 274 -4.54 12.87 -5.18
N CYS A 275 -5.50 13.04 -6.10
CA CYS A 275 -5.36 13.94 -7.24
C CYS A 275 -5.16 15.40 -6.83
N ASN A 276 -5.93 15.88 -5.84
CA ASN A 276 -5.75 17.23 -5.31
C ASN A 276 -4.38 17.41 -4.65
N LEU A 277 -3.91 16.42 -3.90
CA LEU A 277 -2.56 16.43 -3.30
C LEU A 277 -1.46 16.42 -4.37
N MET A 278 -1.62 15.65 -5.44
CA MET A 278 -0.70 15.66 -6.58
C MET A 278 -0.68 17.02 -7.27
N THR A 279 -1.85 17.63 -7.52
CA THR A 279 -1.93 18.99 -8.07
C THR A 279 -1.20 19.99 -7.17
N ALA A 280 -1.39 19.92 -5.85
CA ALA A 280 -0.72 20.80 -4.88
C ALA A 280 0.82 20.69 -4.98
N LYS A 281 1.34 19.47 -5.13
CA LYS A 281 2.78 19.25 -5.35
C LYS A 281 3.25 19.77 -6.70
N LEU A 282 2.46 19.59 -7.76
CA LEU A 282 2.84 20.02 -9.10
C LEU A 282 2.92 21.54 -9.24
N ILE A 283 2.21 22.31 -8.39
CA ILE A 283 2.39 23.76 -8.28
C ILE A 283 3.87 24.13 -8.10
N THR A 284 4.61 23.38 -7.27
CA THR A 284 6.02 23.67 -6.98
C THR A 284 6.97 22.90 -7.89
N LEU A 285 6.64 21.65 -8.24
CA LEU A 285 7.50 20.78 -9.06
C LEU A 285 7.44 21.12 -10.56
N ALA A 286 6.28 21.53 -11.06
CA ALA A 286 6.02 21.80 -12.47
C ALA A 286 5.10 23.03 -12.65
N PRO A 287 5.51 24.23 -12.20
CA PRO A 287 4.64 25.41 -12.18
C PRO A 287 4.10 25.79 -13.57
N GLU A 288 4.94 25.75 -14.60
CA GLU A 288 4.54 26.10 -15.97
C GLU A 288 3.49 25.14 -16.52
N GLU A 289 3.70 23.83 -16.34
CA GLU A 289 2.75 22.82 -16.82
C GLU A 289 1.45 22.85 -16.00
N THR A 290 1.55 23.05 -14.68
CA THR A 290 0.36 23.23 -13.81
C THR A 290 -0.47 24.43 -14.25
N GLN A 291 0.18 25.55 -14.56
CA GLN A 291 -0.49 26.75 -15.05
C GLN A 291 -1.24 26.46 -16.37
N ARG A 292 -0.62 25.73 -17.31
CA ARG A 292 -1.27 25.34 -18.58
C ARG A 292 -2.54 24.51 -18.37
N GLN A 293 -2.57 23.69 -17.31
CA GLN A 293 -3.69 22.80 -17.01
C GLN A 293 -4.83 23.46 -16.22
N LEU A 294 -4.71 24.74 -15.82
CA LEU A 294 -5.74 25.44 -15.02
C LEU A 294 -7.14 25.38 -15.64
N ASP A 295 -7.23 25.55 -16.96
CA ASP A 295 -8.52 25.51 -17.66
C ASP A 295 -9.15 24.12 -17.59
N ALA A 296 -8.37 23.05 -17.82
CA ALA A 296 -8.85 21.67 -17.73
C ALA A 296 -9.22 21.27 -16.29
N LEU A 297 -8.39 21.66 -15.31
CA LEU A 297 -8.67 21.45 -13.89
C LEU A 297 -9.98 22.14 -13.47
N SER A 298 -10.19 23.38 -13.91
CA SER A 298 -11.40 24.16 -13.59
C SER A 298 -12.68 23.47 -14.06
N GLU A 299 -12.65 22.82 -15.23
CA GLU A 299 -13.79 22.09 -15.77
C GLU A 299 -14.13 20.88 -14.89
N LYS A 300 -13.12 20.10 -14.49
CA LYS A 300 -13.26 18.93 -13.63
C LYS A 300 -13.73 19.31 -12.22
N TYR A 301 -13.13 20.35 -11.63
CA TYR A 301 -13.51 20.89 -10.33
C TYR A 301 -14.95 21.40 -10.31
N ARG A 302 -15.40 22.03 -11.40
CA ARG A 302 -16.77 22.50 -11.53
C ARG A 302 -17.78 21.37 -11.52
N VAL A 303 -17.48 20.22 -12.14
CA VAL A 303 -18.35 19.03 -12.10
C VAL A 303 -18.57 18.59 -10.65
N VAL A 304 -17.48 18.44 -9.89
CA VAL A 304 -17.54 18.01 -8.48
C VAL A 304 -18.32 19.02 -7.62
N LEU A 305 -18.03 20.31 -7.74
CA LEU A 305 -18.70 21.36 -6.95
C LEU A 305 -20.17 21.57 -7.33
N SER A 306 -20.56 21.19 -8.54
CA SER A 306 -21.96 21.30 -9.00
C SER A 306 -22.82 20.12 -8.56
N PHE A 307 -22.22 19.06 -8.00
CA PHE A 307 -22.95 17.91 -7.51
C PHE A 307 -23.83 18.29 -6.31
N LYS A 308 -25.12 17.95 -6.41
CA LYS A 308 -26.09 18.14 -5.33
C LYS A 308 -26.62 16.77 -4.91
N PRO A 309 -26.41 16.33 -3.65
CA PRO A 309 -27.05 15.14 -3.11
C PRO A 309 -28.57 15.21 -3.28
N LYS A 310 -29.21 14.04 -3.44
CA LYS A 310 -30.68 13.95 -3.52
C LYS A 310 -31.30 14.36 -2.19
N GLU A 311 -32.57 14.79 -2.20
CA GLU A 311 -33.29 15.17 -0.98
C GLU A 311 -33.40 14.02 0.04
N ASN A 312 -33.41 12.78 -0.45
CA ASN A 312 -33.44 11.56 0.36
C ASN A 312 -32.05 10.96 0.61
N ALA A 313 -30.98 11.68 0.32
CA ALA A 313 -29.61 11.22 0.55
C ALA A 313 -29.38 10.96 2.04
N VAL A 314 -28.68 9.87 2.35
CA VAL A 314 -28.33 9.55 3.74
C VAL A 314 -27.23 10.50 4.22
N LYS A 315 -27.12 10.68 5.54
CA LYS A 315 -26.13 11.59 6.15
C LYS A 315 -24.71 11.38 5.62
N GLN A 316 -24.31 10.12 5.45
CA GLN A 316 -23.00 9.75 4.92
C GLN A 316 -22.75 10.24 3.49
N GLU A 317 -23.76 10.25 2.63
CA GLU A 317 -23.64 10.77 1.26
C GLU A 317 -23.51 12.30 1.24
N ILE A 318 -24.20 12.98 2.16
CA ILE A 318 -24.10 14.43 2.33
C ILE A 318 -22.71 14.82 2.83
N GLU A 319 -22.22 14.13 3.87
CA GLU A 319 -20.86 14.34 4.41
C GLU A 319 -19.80 14.11 3.33
N LYS A 320 -19.89 13.01 2.57
CA LYS A 320 -18.97 12.72 1.45
C LYS A 320 -18.97 13.82 0.38
N ALA A 321 -20.14 14.36 0.02
CA ALA A 321 -20.25 15.45 -0.96
C ALA A 321 -19.67 16.77 -0.43
N GLN A 322 -19.84 17.05 0.87
CA GLN A 322 -19.26 18.22 1.53
C GLN A 322 -17.74 18.11 1.59
N GLU A 323 -17.18 16.95 1.94
CA GLU A 323 -15.74 16.70 1.94
C GLU A 323 -15.14 16.83 0.54
N ALA A 324 -15.80 16.27 -0.48
CA ALA A 324 -15.40 16.45 -1.87
C ALA A 324 -15.32 17.94 -2.24
N SER A 325 -16.38 18.70 -1.91
CA SER A 325 -16.44 20.13 -2.20
C SER A 325 -15.33 20.91 -1.47
N LEU A 326 -15.12 20.64 -0.18
CA LEU A 326 -14.09 21.29 0.61
C LEU A 326 -12.68 21.03 0.05
N GLY A 327 -12.40 19.79 -0.36
CA GLY A 327 -11.13 19.42 -0.99
C GLY A 327 -10.87 20.22 -2.26
N ILE A 328 -11.86 20.34 -3.14
CA ILE A 328 -11.76 21.12 -4.39
C ILE A 328 -11.58 22.62 -4.10
N LEU A 329 -12.30 23.18 -3.12
CA LEU A 329 -12.16 24.59 -2.76
C LEU A 329 -10.76 24.91 -2.21
N LYS A 330 -10.18 24.01 -1.40
CA LYS A 330 -8.81 24.16 -0.87
C LYS A 330 -7.77 24.21 -1.99
N ILE A 331 -7.76 23.21 -2.87
CA ILE A 331 -6.79 23.19 -3.99
C ILE A 331 -7.01 24.34 -4.97
N SER A 332 -8.26 24.77 -5.20
CA SER A 332 -8.56 25.93 -6.03
C SER A 332 -7.95 27.21 -5.47
N ARG A 333 -7.97 27.38 -4.13
CA ARG A 333 -7.33 28.53 -3.46
C ARG A 333 -5.81 28.46 -3.54
N GLU A 334 -5.22 27.28 -3.41
CA GLU A 334 -3.77 27.11 -3.57
C GLU A 334 -3.32 27.47 -4.99
N LEU A 335 -4.05 27.02 -6.02
CA LEU A 335 -3.80 27.37 -7.42
C LEU A 335 -3.97 28.88 -7.68
N GLU A 336 -5.01 29.51 -7.14
CA GLU A 336 -5.21 30.97 -7.24
C GLU A 336 -4.04 31.74 -6.62
N LYS A 337 -3.57 31.32 -5.44
CA LYS A 337 -2.42 31.93 -4.76
C LYS A 337 -1.12 31.73 -5.54
N ALA A 338 -0.94 30.57 -6.16
CA ALA A 338 0.25 30.24 -6.94
C ALA A 338 0.31 30.97 -8.29
N PHE A 339 -0.85 31.20 -8.92
CA PHE A 339 -0.94 31.78 -10.28
C PHE A 339 -1.84 33.03 -10.33
N PRO A 340 -1.51 34.11 -9.61
CA PRO A 340 -2.36 35.31 -9.52
C PRO A 340 -2.55 36.03 -10.87
N GLY A 341 -1.63 35.85 -11.82
CA GLY A 341 -1.71 36.40 -13.17
C GLY A 341 -2.68 35.66 -14.11
N ALA A 342 -3.10 34.44 -13.76
CA ALA A 342 -3.87 33.58 -14.67
C ALA A 342 -5.18 34.23 -15.13
N GLU A 343 -5.90 34.89 -14.21
CA GLU A 343 -7.19 35.55 -14.50
C GLU A 343 -7.05 36.86 -15.31
N SER A 344 -5.84 37.41 -15.37
CA SER A 344 -5.51 38.66 -16.07
C SER A 344 -4.90 38.42 -17.45
N SER A 345 -4.23 37.28 -17.64
CA SER A 345 -3.46 36.93 -18.85
C SER A 345 -4.29 36.74 -20.13
N GLY A 346 -5.62 36.57 -20.02
CA GLY A 346 -6.49 36.27 -21.16
C GLY A 346 -6.36 34.84 -21.71
N GLU A 347 -5.33 34.08 -21.29
CA GLU A 347 -5.06 32.71 -21.72
C GLU A 347 -5.92 31.67 -21.00
N HIS A 348 -6.32 31.95 -19.75
CA HIS A 348 -7.09 31.02 -18.91
C HIS A 348 -8.53 31.50 -18.66
N LEU A 349 -9.31 31.58 -19.75
CA LEU A 349 -10.69 32.11 -19.68
C LEU A 349 -11.62 31.19 -18.88
N LYS A 350 -11.44 29.87 -18.96
CA LYS A 350 -12.29 28.92 -18.21
C LYS A 350 -11.97 28.97 -16.73
N TRP A 351 -10.68 29.00 -16.37
CA TRP A 351 -10.23 29.22 -15.00
C TRP A 351 -10.81 30.50 -14.41
N LYS A 352 -10.72 31.63 -15.13
CA LYS A 352 -11.30 32.90 -14.69
C LYS A 352 -12.81 32.79 -14.42
N SER A 353 -13.57 32.24 -15.39
CA SER A 353 -15.00 32.07 -15.23
C SER A 353 -15.35 31.15 -14.05
N TYR A 354 -14.54 30.12 -13.81
CA TYR A 354 -14.67 29.22 -12.67
C TYR A 354 -14.41 29.96 -11.34
N MET A 355 -13.33 30.73 -11.25
CA MET A 355 -12.97 31.50 -10.05
C MET A 355 -14.06 32.52 -9.66
N ASP A 356 -14.61 33.24 -10.64
CA ASP A 356 -15.73 34.16 -10.42
C ASP A 356 -16.98 33.43 -9.91
N TRP A 357 -17.26 32.25 -10.46
CA TRP A 357 -18.37 31.42 -10.01
C TRP A 357 -18.18 30.91 -8.59
N ILE A 358 -17.01 30.37 -8.23
CA ILE A 358 -16.80 29.84 -6.86
C ILE A 358 -16.81 30.97 -5.83
N ARG A 359 -16.30 32.17 -6.13
CA ARG A 359 -16.36 33.32 -5.22
C ARG A 359 -17.80 33.75 -4.95
N LYS A 360 -18.66 33.68 -5.97
CA LYS A 360 -20.09 33.99 -5.85
C LYS A 360 -20.87 32.91 -5.11
N THR A 361 -20.61 31.64 -5.38
CA THR A 361 -21.41 30.51 -4.87
C THR A 361 -20.92 29.98 -3.53
N PHE A 362 -19.61 29.98 -3.29
CA PHE A 362 -18.95 29.38 -2.12
C PHE A 362 -18.17 30.39 -1.27
N GLY A 363 -18.39 31.70 -1.48
CA GLY A 363 -17.67 32.77 -0.79
C GLY A 363 -17.58 32.68 0.75
N PRO A 364 -18.59 32.19 1.50
CA PRO A 364 -18.45 31.93 2.94
C PRO A 364 -17.45 30.81 3.26
N GLN A 365 -17.48 29.71 2.50
CA GLN A 365 -16.58 28.56 2.71
C GLN A 365 -15.13 28.91 2.35
N LEU A 366 -14.93 29.66 1.26
CA LEU A 366 -13.60 30.16 0.88
C LEU A 366 -12.97 31.02 1.98
N ARG A 367 -13.76 31.89 2.63
CA ARG A 367 -13.30 32.70 3.76
C ARG A 367 -12.90 31.87 4.97
N ASN A 368 -13.61 30.79 5.26
CA ASN A 368 -13.26 29.90 6.37
C ASN A 368 -11.93 29.18 6.11
N ILE A 369 -11.67 28.75 4.87
CA ILE A 369 -10.40 28.13 4.48
C ILE A 369 -9.22 29.08 4.73
N ASP A 370 -9.37 30.37 4.45
CA ASP A 370 -8.32 31.37 4.67
C ASP A 370 -8.00 31.63 6.15
N VAL A 371 -8.92 31.31 7.06
CA VAL A 371 -8.71 31.46 8.51
C VAL A 371 -8.02 30.23 9.11
N GLU A 372 -8.16 29.07 8.47
CA GLU A 372 -7.55 27.80 8.89
C GLU A 372 -6.16 27.55 8.27
N SER A 373 -5.80 28.29 7.22
CA SER A 373 -4.50 28.22 6.52
C SER A 373 -3.50 29.20 7.13
#